data_AF-A0A3E2WL44-F1
#
_entry.id   AF-A0A3E2WL44-F1
#
_cell.length_a   1.000
_cell.length_b   1.000
_cell.length_c   1.000
_cell.angle_alpha   90.00
_cell.angle_beta   90.00
_cell.angle_gamma   90.00
#
_symmetry.space_group_name_H-M   'P 1'
#
loop_
_entity.id
_entity.type
_entity.pdbx_description
1 polymer ?
#
loop_
_entity_poly.entity_id
_entity_poly.type
_entity_poly.pdbx_seq_one_letter_code
_entity_poly.pdbx_strand_id
1 'polypeptide(L)'
;MEWKTSWGYEPIDYGKTIGWIEETACRMYVKNNLSGNRVRVRFSNRFGNTPLYFQAVRISDGRRARAVTYQGRTEITIHAGEEFYSDAVNLPVLAGNGRRRASQYRRWDFDGRGSGA
;
A
#
# COMPACT_ATOMS: atom_id res chain seq x y z
N MET A 1 22.82 3.05 10.29
CA MET A 1 21.51 3.73 10.12
C MET A 1 20.44 2.74 10.58
N GLU A 2 19.58 3.11 11.53
CA GLU A 2 18.60 2.21 12.17
C GLU A 2 17.18 2.49 11.66
N TRP A 3 16.45 1.45 11.23
CA TRP A 3 15.04 1.56 10.81
C TRP A 3 14.12 1.14 11.95
N LYS A 4 13.11 1.96 12.26
CA LYS A 4 12.11 1.68 13.31
C LYS A 4 10.72 1.54 12.70
N THR A 5 10.02 0.46 13.03
CA THR A 5 8.64 0.25 12.61
C THR A 5 7.71 1.12 13.46
N SER A 6 6.82 1.88 12.82
CA SER A 6 5.84 2.72 13.53
C SER A 6 4.47 2.04 13.67
N TRP A 7 3.98 1.33 12.66
CA TRP A 7 2.61 0.80 12.60
C TRP A 7 2.49 -0.26 11.50
N GLY A 8 1.44 -1.08 11.55
CA GLY A 8 1.02 -2.00 10.50
C GLY A 8 -0.51 -2.13 10.45
N TYR A 9 -1.06 -2.42 9.27
CA TYR A 9 -2.48 -2.74 9.09
C TYR A 9 -2.60 -3.78 7.98
N GLU A 10 -3.45 -4.78 8.20
CA GLU A 10 -3.72 -5.85 7.26
C GLU A 10 -5.22 -5.86 6.92
N PRO A 11 -5.61 -5.51 5.68
CA PRO A 11 -7.00 -5.57 5.26
C PRO A 11 -7.49 -7.01 5.25
N ILE A 12 -8.69 -7.26 5.79
CA ILE A 12 -9.36 -8.56 5.73
C ILE A 12 -10.25 -8.58 4.49
N ASP A 13 -10.07 -9.59 3.65
CA ASP A 13 -11.02 -9.91 2.59
C ASP A 13 -12.16 -10.77 3.16
N TYR A 14 -13.39 -10.28 3.03
CA TYR A 14 -14.59 -10.98 3.51
C TYR A 14 -15.23 -11.87 2.44
N GLY A 15 -14.64 -12.00 1.25
CA GLY A 15 -15.12 -12.88 0.18
C GLY A 15 -16.49 -12.50 -0.38
N LYS A 16 -16.95 -11.26 -0.15
CA LYS A 16 -18.25 -10.75 -0.62
C LYS A 16 -18.05 -9.59 -1.58
N THR A 17 -17.88 -9.95 -2.85
CA THR A 17 -17.95 -8.98 -3.95
C THR A 17 -19.39 -8.87 -4.41
N ILE A 18 -20.06 -7.75 -4.07
CA ILE A 18 -21.43 -7.41 -4.52
C ILE A 18 -21.48 -6.85 -5.95
N GLY A 19 -20.32 -6.69 -6.61
CA GLY A 19 -20.17 -6.22 -7.98
C GLY A 19 -18.72 -5.84 -8.31
N TRP A 20 -18.42 -5.64 -9.59
CA TRP A 20 -17.09 -5.24 -10.07
C TRP A 20 -16.86 -3.74 -9.82
N ILE A 21 -15.78 -3.40 -9.12
CA ILE A 21 -15.35 -2.00 -8.97
C ILE A 21 -14.01 -1.85 -9.67
N GLU A 22 -14.05 -1.29 -10.87
CA GLU A 22 -12.84 -0.90 -11.60
C GLU A 22 -12.17 0.30 -10.89
N GLU A 23 -10.83 0.31 -10.86
CA GLU A 23 -10.01 1.44 -10.39
C GLU A 23 -10.30 1.91 -8.95
N THR A 24 -10.32 0.96 -8.01
CA THR A 24 -10.55 1.28 -6.60
C THR A 24 -9.32 1.97 -6.00
N ALA A 25 -9.49 3.21 -5.52
CA ALA A 25 -8.50 3.89 -4.71
C ALA A 25 -8.71 3.59 -3.22
N CYS A 26 -7.81 2.82 -2.60
CA CYS A 26 -7.79 2.64 -1.15
C CYS A 26 -7.07 3.80 -0.48
N ARG A 27 -7.64 4.39 0.58
CA ARG A 27 -6.98 5.46 1.36
C ARG A 27 -6.98 5.10 2.82
N MET A 28 -5.82 5.26 3.43
CA MET A 28 -5.61 4.97 4.84
C MET A 28 -4.94 6.16 5.52
N TYR A 29 -5.34 6.41 6.76
CA TYR A 29 -4.74 7.46 7.58
C TYR A 29 -4.04 6.86 8.77
N VAL A 30 -2.79 7.28 9.01
CA VAL A 30 -2.02 6.76 10.13
C VAL A 30 -1.41 7.87 10.97
N LYS A 31 -1.46 7.70 12.29
CA LYS A 31 -0.74 8.53 13.26
C LYS A 31 0.66 7.95 13.41
N ASN A 32 1.68 8.75 13.11
CA ASN A 32 3.08 8.38 13.29
C ASN A 32 3.66 9.21 14.44
N ASN A 33 4.23 8.54 15.43
CA ASN A 33 4.86 9.15 16.61
C ASN A 33 6.39 9.12 16.55
N LEU A 34 6.97 8.68 15.44
CA LEU A 34 8.41 8.65 15.19
C LEU A 34 8.82 9.83 14.31
N SER A 35 9.95 10.44 14.65
CA SER A 35 10.61 11.43 13.81
C SER A 35 11.62 10.74 12.88
N GLY A 36 11.78 11.25 11.66
CA GLY A 36 12.74 10.72 10.70
C GLY A 36 12.69 11.44 9.36
N ASN A 37 13.75 11.32 8.55
CA ASN A 37 13.84 12.03 7.26
C ASN A 37 13.40 11.15 6.07
N ARG A 38 13.23 9.85 6.31
CA ARG A 38 12.88 8.85 5.30
C ARG A 38 11.86 7.87 5.85
N VAL A 39 11.02 7.37 4.95
CA VAL A 39 10.00 6.36 5.24
C VAL A 39 10.13 5.22 4.23
N ARG A 40 9.88 3.99 4.67
CA ARG A 40 9.63 2.84 3.81
C ARG A 40 8.24 2.29 4.13
N VAL A 41 7.55 1.77 3.13
CA VAL A 41 6.27 1.09 3.28
C VAL A 41 6.52 -0.41 3.19
N ARG A 42 6.03 -1.17 4.17
CA ARG A 42 6.00 -2.63 4.08
C ARG A 42 4.74 -3.04 3.34
N PHE A 43 4.94 -3.78 2.26
CA PHE A 43 3.90 -4.43 1.49
C PHE A 43 3.88 -5.90 1.85
N SER A 44 2.69 -6.45 2.10
CA SER A 44 2.52 -7.84 2.47
C SER A 44 1.26 -8.38 1.81
N ASN A 45 1.40 -9.53 1.17
CA ASN A 45 0.30 -10.37 0.68
C ASN A 45 0.48 -11.79 1.25
N ARG A 46 0.92 -11.86 2.52
CA ARG A 46 1.33 -13.10 3.17
C ARG A 46 0.21 -14.15 3.23
N PHE A 47 -1.03 -13.71 3.41
CA PHE A 47 -2.19 -14.60 3.53
C PHE A 47 -3.10 -14.61 2.30
N GLY A 48 -2.82 -13.79 1.29
CA GLY A 48 -3.58 -13.82 0.04
C GLY A 48 -3.13 -14.96 -0.87
N ASN A 49 -4.05 -15.40 -1.72
CA ASN A 49 -3.86 -16.48 -2.68
C ASN A 49 -3.75 -15.98 -4.14
N THR A 50 -3.93 -14.68 -4.36
CA THR A 50 -3.83 -14.03 -5.68
C THR A 50 -2.90 -12.83 -5.60
N PRO A 51 -2.20 -12.47 -6.69
CA PRO A 51 -1.36 -11.28 -6.72
C PRO A 51 -2.16 -9.98 -6.52
N LEU A 52 -1.60 -9.05 -5.76
CA LEU A 52 -2.13 -7.68 -5.62
C LEU A 52 -1.38 -6.74 -6.55
N TYR A 53 -2.09 -6.07 -7.45
CA TYR A 53 -1.52 -5.10 -8.37
C TYR A 53 -1.91 -3.66 -8.01
N PHE A 54 -0.90 -2.82 -7.81
CA PHE A 54 -1.03 -1.40 -7.60
C PHE A 54 -0.40 -0.65 -8.77
N GLN A 55 -1.22 0.11 -9.50
CA GLN A 55 -0.73 0.99 -10.57
C GLN A 55 0.13 2.13 -10.02
N ALA A 56 -0.26 2.65 -8.84
CA ALA A 56 0.48 3.70 -8.17
C ALA A 56 0.20 3.71 -6.66
N VAL A 57 1.25 3.87 -5.88
CA VAL A 57 1.16 4.12 -4.44
C VAL A 57 1.74 5.49 -4.10
N ARG A 58 1.01 6.26 -3.29
CA ARG A 58 1.45 7.58 -2.82
C ARG A 58 1.33 7.71 -1.31
N ILE A 59 2.34 8.34 -0.71
CA ILE A 59 2.38 8.68 0.71
C ILE A 59 2.48 10.20 0.88
N SER A 60 1.80 10.76 1.88
CA SER A 60 1.80 12.19 2.18
C SER A 60 1.81 12.44 3.68
N ASP A 61 2.51 13.50 4.08
CA ASP A 61 2.44 14.11 5.42
C ASP A 61 1.23 15.04 5.60
N GLY A 62 0.33 15.08 4.62
CA GLY A 62 -0.83 15.98 4.58
C GLY A 62 -0.62 17.21 3.71
N ARG A 63 0.63 17.52 3.31
CA ARG A 63 0.94 18.66 2.43
C ARG A 63 1.23 18.23 1.01
N ARG A 64 2.19 17.32 0.82
CA ARG A 64 2.62 16.91 -0.53
C ARG A 64 2.79 15.42 -0.64
N ALA A 65 2.09 14.84 -1.61
CA ALA A 65 2.25 13.43 -1.95
C ALA A 65 3.62 13.15 -2.58
N ARG A 66 4.15 11.96 -2.27
CA ARG A 66 5.34 11.37 -2.85
C ARG A 66 4.99 9.99 -3.40
N ALA A 67 5.55 9.64 -4.54
CA ALA A 67 5.44 8.29 -5.07
C ALA A 67 6.21 7.34 -4.16
N VAL A 68 5.63 6.16 -3.95
CA VAL A 68 6.30 5.01 -3.35
C VAL A 68 6.70 4.09 -4.50
N THR A 69 7.97 3.69 -4.53
CA THR A 69 8.50 2.80 -5.56
C THR A 69 9.02 1.50 -4.95
N TYR A 70 9.15 0.48 -5.76
CA TYR A 70 9.87 -0.74 -5.44
C TYR A 70 10.82 -1.06 -6.59
N GLN A 71 12.12 -1.17 -6.29
CA GLN A 71 13.16 -1.36 -7.32
C GLN A 71 13.10 -0.27 -8.41
N GLY A 72 12.79 0.97 -8.01
CA GLY A 72 12.67 2.13 -8.90
C GLY A 72 11.37 2.22 -9.71
N ARG A 73 10.45 1.26 -9.58
CA ARG A 73 9.17 1.23 -10.33
C ARG A 73 8.01 1.73 -9.48
N THR A 74 7.09 2.49 -10.08
CA THR A 74 5.87 2.99 -9.40
C THR A 74 4.73 1.99 -9.38
N GLU A 75 4.71 1.08 -10.35
CA GLU A 75 3.82 -0.07 -10.37
C GLU A 75 4.38 -1.13 -9.43
N ILE A 76 3.52 -1.65 -8.56
CA ILE A 76 3.91 -2.59 -7.52
C ILE A 76 2.98 -3.80 -7.60
N THR A 77 3.58 -4.95 -7.87
CA THR A 77 2.92 -6.26 -7.74
C THR A 77 3.41 -6.91 -6.46
N ILE A 78 2.48 -7.44 -5.66
CA ILE A 78 2.79 -8.26 -4.49
C ILE A 78 2.23 -9.65 -4.76
N HIS A 79 3.10 -10.63 -5.00
CA HIS A 79 2.72 -12.00 -5.25
C HIS A 79 2.09 -12.64 -4.01
N ALA A 80 1.34 -13.74 -4.20
CA ALA A 80 0.79 -14.49 -3.07
C ALA A 80 1.91 -14.99 -2.15
N GLY A 81 1.75 -14.80 -0.84
CA GLY A 81 2.75 -15.14 0.17
C GLY A 81 3.92 -14.15 0.29
N GLU A 82 3.99 -13.12 -0.57
CA GLU A 82 5.15 -12.23 -0.65
C GLU A 82 5.09 -11.09 0.38
N GLU A 83 6.28 -10.66 0.83
CA GLU A 83 6.45 -9.50 1.67
C GLU A 83 7.77 -8.77 1.39
N PHE A 84 7.71 -7.45 1.28
CA PHE A 84 8.90 -6.62 1.09
C PHE A 84 8.71 -5.18 1.56
N TYR A 85 9.81 -4.44 1.63
CA TYR A 85 9.80 -3.00 1.86
C TYR A 85 10.03 -2.24 0.55
N SER A 86 9.29 -1.14 0.36
CA SER A 86 9.50 -0.17 -0.72
C SER A 86 10.91 0.40 -0.73
N ASP A 87 11.29 1.12 -1.78
CA ASP A 87 12.44 2.02 -1.75
C ASP A 87 12.23 3.11 -0.68
N ALA A 88 13.33 3.74 -0.25
CA ALA A 88 13.25 4.81 0.73
C ALA A 88 12.69 6.09 0.12
N VAL A 89 11.60 6.61 0.69
CA VAL A 89 10.99 7.87 0.30
C VAL A 89 11.50 8.98 1.21
N ASN A 90 12.07 10.04 0.62
CA ASN A 90 12.43 11.25 1.36
C ASN A 90 11.14 12.00 1.77
N LEU A 91 10.76 11.84 3.03
CA LEU A 91 9.58 12.43 3.62
C LEU A 91 9.92 12.77 5.07
N PRO A 92 10.29 14.03 5.37
CA PRO A 92 10.51 14.48 6.73
C PRO A 92 9.25 14.27 7.60
N VAL A 93 9.43 13.55 8.69
CA VAL A 93 8.41 13.14 9.65
C VAL A 93 8.80 13.76 10.99
N LEU A 94 7.93 14.59 11.57
CA LEU A 94 8.06 15.04 12.95
C LEU A 94 7.06 14.27 13.81
N ALA A 95 7.50 13.79 14.96
CA ALA A 95 6.64 13.22 15.99
C ALA A 95 5.59 14.25 16.43
N GLY A 96 4.34 13.82 16.62
CA GLY A 96 3.30 14.62 17.28
C GLY A 96 2.55 15.65 16.42
N ASN A 97 2.82 15.79 15.12
CA ASN A 97 2.09 16.75 14.28
C ASN A 97 1.51 16.13 13.00
N GLY A 98 0.18 15.88 13.02
CA GLY A 98 -0.65 15.74 11.82
C GLY A 98 -1.06 14.31 11.40
N ARG A 99 -2.37 14.11 11.15
CA ARG A 99 -2.95 12.96 10.44
C ARG A 99 -2.22 12.74 9.11
N ARG A 100 -1.66 11.55 8.87
CA ARG A 100 -0.94 11.24 7.61
C ARG A 100 -1.83 10.45 6.68
N ARG A 101 -1.70 10.67 5.37
CA ARG A 101 -2.53 10.04 4.32
C ARG A 101 -1.64 9.14 3.47
N ALA A 102 -1.96 7.86 3.36
CA ALA A 102 -1.52 7.01 2.27
C ALA A 102 -2.71 6.75 1.33
N SER A 103 -2.46 6.79 0.03
CA SER A 103 -3.46 6.53 -1.00
C SER A 103 -2.86 5.56 -2.01
N GLN A 104 -3.54 4.44 -2.22
CA GLN A 104 -3.16 3.35 -3.11
C GLN A 104 -4.20 3.27 -4.22
N TYR A 105 -3.78 3.14 -5.47
CA TYR A 105 -4.65 2.87 -6.60
C TYR A 105 -4.49 1.42 -7.02
N ARG A 106 -5.59 0.65 -6.99
CA ARG A 106 -5.61 -0.78 -7.29
C ARG A 106 -6.43 -1.02 -8.56
N ARG A 107 -5.91 -1.86 -9.47
CA ARG A 107 -6.72 -2.51 -10.52
C ARG A 107 -6.92 -3.96 -10.10
N TRP A 108 -8.15 -4.43 -10.16
CA TRP A 108 -8.53 -5.81 -9.91
C TRP A 108 -8.78 -6.46 -11.27
N ASP A 109 -7.97 -7.47 -11.63
CA ASP A 109 -8.24 -8.37 -12.74
C ASP A 109 -8.52 -9.74 -12.14
N PHE A 110 -9.79 -10.15 -12.11
CA PHE A 110 -10.18 -11.51 -11.76
C PHE A 110 -10.56 -12.19 -13.07
N ASP A 111 -9.71 -13.09 -13.55
CA ASP A 111 -9.92 -13.81 -14.81
C ASP A 111 -10.97 -14.92 -14.58
N GLY A 112 -12.24 -14.55 -14.74
CA GLY A 112 -13.40 -15.42 -14.56
C GLY A 112 -13.85 -16.06 -15.87
N ARG A 113 -13.01 -16.85 -16.54
CA ARG A 113 -13.51 -17.84 -17.51
C ARG A 113 -14.14 -19.02 -16.76
N GLY A 114 -15.42 -18.88 -16.44
CA GLY A 114 -16.30 -19.97 -16.02
C GLY A 114 -17.38 -20.20 -17.07
N SER A 115 -17.16 -21.18 -17.93
CA SER A 115 -18.11 -21.75 -18.89
C SER A 115 -19.16 -22.65 -18.21
N GLY A 116 -20.45 -22.47 -18.56
CA GLY A 116 -21.56 -23.43 -18.35
C GLY A 116 -22.01 -23.60 -16.89
N ALA A 117 -23.30 -23.76 -16.56
CA ALA A 117 -24.52 -24.01 -17.32
C ALA A 117 -25.71 -23.36 -16.57
#